data_AF-A0A8H9HS75-F1
#
_entry.id   AF-A0A8H9HS75-F1
#
_cell.length_a   1.000
_cell.length_b   1.000
_cell.length_c   1.000
_cell.angle_alpha   90.00
_cell.angle_beta   90.00
_cell.angle_gamma   90.00
#
_symmetry.space_group_name_H-M   'P 1'
#
loop_
_entity.id
_entity.type
_entity.pdbx_description
1 polymer ?
#
loop_
_entity_poly.entity_id
_entity_poly.type
_entity_poly.pdbx_seq_one_letter_code
_entity_poly.pdbx_strand_id
1 'polypeptide(L)'
;MVRQRPGPAGPGRGTAEEVPLVHASLPPSRSASPRRAAARRPRAAAAAVALLLPLLTAFPAQAAEDDPPPRPFGADCRLTTEGSEVVGYCHNPYPEPDRVRLHLRCGAWWGLDTDGPAREVGPARSVELTGRCWQTVGSAWISHAR
;
A
#
# COMPACT_ATOMS: atom_id res chain seq x y z
N MET A 1 20.04 -27.73 -7.32
CA MET A 1 19.32 -28.09 -6.07
C MET A 1 19.83 -27.20 -4.94
N VAL A 2 19.06 -26.18 -4.56
CA VAL A 2 19.42 -25.22 -3.51
C VAL A 2 18.93 -25.77 -2.17
N ARG A 3 19.84 -26.03 -1.22
CA ARG A 3 19.49 -26.39 0.16
C ARG A 3 19.13 -25.11 0.93
N GLN A 4 17.86 -24.98 1.32
CA GLN A 4 17.42 -23.94 2.26
C GLN A 4 17.91 -24.27 3.68
N ARG A 5 18.41 -23.28 4.42
CA ARG A 5 18.72 -23.40 5.85
C ARG A 5 17.49 -23.02 6.69
N PRO A 6 17.22 -23.70 7.81
CA PRO A 6 16.10 -23.37 8.69
C PRO A 6 16.40 -22.09 9.50
N GLY A 7 15.36 -21.26 9.69
CA GLY A 7 15.41 -20.04 10.48
C GLY A 7 15.35 -20.28 11.99
N PRO A 8 15.72 -19.28 12.82
CA PRO A 8 15.77 -19.40 14.27
C PRO A 8 14.38 -19.37 14.94
N ALA A 9 14.31 -20.08 16.07
CA ALA A 9 13.15 -20.29 16.92
C ALA A 9 12.65 -18.99 17.60
N GLY A 10 11.33 -18.84 17.66
CA GLY A 10 10.66 -17.71 18.31
C GLY A 10 10.70 -17.77 19.85
N PRO A 11 10.64 -16.62 20.54
CA PRO A 11 10.68 -16.58 21.99
C PRO A 11 9.30 -16.85 22.62
N GLY A 12 9.28 -17.86 23.50
CA GLY A 12 8.78 -17.82 24.87
C GLY A 12 7.39 -17.23 25.15
N ARG A 13 6.44 -18.12 25.47
CA ARG A 13 5.17 -17.80 26.14
C ARG A 13 5.42 -17.12 27.50
N GLY A 14 5.06 -15.84 27.60
CA GLY A 14 4.95 -15.12 28.85
C GLY A 14 3.66 -15.51 29.59
N THR A 15 3.80 -15.80 30.87
CA THR A 15 2.77 -16.19 31.83
C THR A 15 1.76 -15.07 32.06
N ALA A 16 0.47 -15.40 31.98
CA ALA A 16 -0.62 -14.51 32.37
C ALA A 16 -0.61 -14.31 33.89
N GLU A 17 -0.47 -13.07 34.32
CA GLU A 17 -0.60 -12.63 35.71
C GLU A 17 -2.08 -12.37 35.99
N GLU A 18 -2.62 -13.03 37.02
CA GLU A 18 -4.00 -12.89 37.49
C GLU A 18 -4.24 -11.52 38.15
N VAL A 19 -5.27 -10.82 37.70
CA VAL A 19 -5.77 -9.58 38.29
C VAL A 19 -6.91 -9.90 39.27
N PRO A 20 -6.87 -9.46 40.53
CA PRO A 20 -7.93 -9.74 41.49
C PRO A 20 -9.20 -8.94 41.20
N LEU A 21 -10.30 -9.69 41.13
CA LEU A 21 -11.67 -9.27 40.86
C LEU A 21 -12.27 -8.56 42.09
N VAL A 22 -12.24 -7.23 42.11
CA VAL A 22 -12.98 -6.42 43.09
C VAL A 22 -14.45 -6.30 42.69
N HIS A 23 -15.32 -7.01 43.42
CA HIS A 23 -16.76 -6.93 43.31
C HIS A 23 -17.28 -5.63 43.91
N ALA A 24 -17.79 -4.73 43.08
CA ALA A 24 -18.59 -3.58 43.52
C ALA A 24 -20.08 -3.97 43.50
N SER A 25 -20.68 -4.03 44.68
CA SER A 25 -22.10 -4.29 44.90
C SER A 25 -22.98 -3.18 44.29
N LEU A 26 -23.94 -3.56 43.44
CA LEU A 26 -24.97 -2.67 42.90
C LEU A 26 -26.01 -2.27 43.96
N PRO A 27 -26.51 -1.02 43.96
CA PRO A 27 -27.74 -0.67 44.67
C PRO A 27 -29.01 -1.10 43.90
N PRO A 28 -30.13 -1.41 44.58
CA PRO A 28 -31.37 -1.82 43.93
C PRO A 28 -32.14 -0.62 43.38
N SER A 29 -32.28 -0.53 42.06
CA SER A 29 -33.13 0.47 41.41
C SER A 29 -34.46 -0.15 40.98
N ARG A 30 -35.52 0.43 41.54
CA ARG A 30 -36.93 0.02 41.47
C ARG A 30 -37.45 -0.08 40.02
N SER A 31 -38.01 -1.23 39.67
CA SER A 31 -38.76 -1.43 38.43
C SER A 31 -40.10 -0.71 38.50
N ALA A 32 -40.19 0.49 37.93
CA ALA A 32 -41.46 1.13 37.65
C ALA A 32 -42.03 0.52 36.35
N SER A 33 -43.07 -0.31 36.49
CA SER A 33 -43.79 -0.91 35.38
C SER A 33 -44.61 0.14 34.63
N PRO A 34 -44.35 0.43 33.34
CA PRO A 34 -45.23 1.30 32.58
C PRO A 34 -46.52 0.56 32.27
N ARG A 35 -47.65 1.11 32.74
CA ARG A 35 -49.00 0.71 32.35
C ARG A 35 -49.12 0.89 30.83
N ARG A 36 -49.29 -0.22 30.09
CA ARG A 36 -49.59 -0.18 28.65
C ARG A 36 -50.96 0.44 28.44
N ALA A 37 -51.01 1.76 28.27
CA ALA A 37 -52.16 2.42 27.67
C ALA A 37 -52.23 1.95 26.21
N ALA A 38 -53.34 1.30 25.84
CA ALA A 38 -53.62 0.89 24.49
C ALA A 38 -53.80 2.13 23.61
N ALA A 39 -52.71 2.63 23.04
CA ALA A 39 -52.75 3.63 21.99
C ALA A 39 -53.33 2.96 20.73
N ARG A 40 -54.57 3.31 20.37
CA ARG A 40 -55.13 3.05 19.05
C ARG A 40 -54.13 3.56 18.01
N ARG A 41 -53.45 2.65 17.32
CA ARG A 41 -52.56 2.98 16.21
C ARG A 41 -53.40 3.67 15.12
N PRO A 42 -53.18 4.94 14.79
CA PRO A 42 -53.82 5.53 13.63
C PRO A 42 -53.17 4.89 12.40
N ARG A 43 -53.78 3.82 11.87
CA ARG A 43 -53.34 3.13 10.65
C ARG A 43 -53.18 4.10 9.46
N ALA A 44 -53.84 5.25 9.50
CA ALA A 44 -53.75 6.30 8.51
C ALA A 44 -52.39 7.03 8.47
N ALA A 45 -51.71 7.21 9.61
CA ALA A 45 -50.42 7.93 9.65
C ALA A 45 -49.27 7.08 9.05
N ALA A 46 -49.34 5.75 9.17
CA ALA A 46 -48.34 4.85 8.62
C ALA A 46 -48.37 4.80 7.08
N ALA A 47 -49.55 4.94 6.46
CA ALA A 47 -49.71 4.91 5.01
C ALA A 47 -49.12 6.15 4.33
N ALA A 48 -49.32 7.34 4.90
CA ALA A 48 -48.79 8.59 4.35
C ALA A 48 -47.24 8.65 4.41
N VAL A 49 -46.64 8.14 5.50
CA VAL A 49 -45.18 8.07 5.64
C VAL A 49 -44.56 7.06 4.65
N ALA A 50 -45.22 5.92 4.42
CA ALA A 50 -44.76 4.92 3.46
C ALA A 50 -44.78 5.43 1.99
N LEU A 51 -45.72 6.31 1.65
CA LEU A 51 -45.84 6.90 0.31
C LEU A 51 -44.84 8.05 0.06
N LEU A 52 -44.41 8.76 1.10
CA LEU A 52 -43.44 9.87 0.98
C LEU A 52 -41.98 9.40 1.07
N LEU A 53 -41.72 8.23 1.65
CA LEU A 53 -40.40 7.63 1.75
C LEU A 53 -39.64 7.50 0.41
N PRO A 54 -40.23 6.98 -0.69
CA PRO A 54 -39.51 6.82 -1.94
C PRO A 54 -39.18 8.16 -2.62
N LEU A 55 -39.97 9.21 -2.40
CA LEU A 55 -39.66 10.55 -2.93
C LEU A 55 -38.51 11.22 -2.16
N LEU A 56 -38.35 10.93 -0.86
CA LEU A 56 -37.25 11.46 -0.05
C LEU A 56 -35.93 10.72 -0.28
N THR A 57 -35.94 9.51 -0.85
CA THR A 57 -34.74 8.72 -1.14
C THR A 57 -34.35 8.70 -2.63
N ALA A 58 -35.17 9.28 -3.50
CA ALA A 58 -34.88 9.42 -4.92
C ALA A 58 -33.88 10.57 -5.16
N PHE A 59 -32.70 10.48 -4.54
CA PHE A 59 -31.56 11.27 -4.98
C PHE A 59 -31.01 10.57 -6.23
N PRO A 60 -30.79 11.29 -7.35
CA PRO A 60 -30.05 10.70 -8.45
C PRO A 60 -28.69 10.28 -7.90
N ALA A 61 -28.35 9.01 -8.03
CA ALA A 61 -26.99 8.57 -7.79
C ALA A 61 -26.11 9.39 -8.74
N GLN A 62 -25.35 10.33 -8.18
CA GLN A 62 -24.31 11.00 -8.93
C GLN A 62 -23.36 9.87 -9.33
N ALA A 63 -23.30 9.58 -10.63
CA ALA A 63 -22.27 8.72 -11.15
C ALA A 63 -20.95 9.36 -10.70
N ALA A 64 -20.18 8.65 -9.87
CA ALA A 64 -18.83 9.06 -9.60
C ALA A 64 -18.14 9.14 -10.96
N GLU A 65 -17.66 10.31 -11.33
CA GLU A 65 -16.72 10.42 -12.45
C GLU A 65 -15.50 9.61 -12.02
N ASP A 66 -15.32 8.45 -12.64
CA ASP A 66 -14.09 7.67 -12.46
C ASP A 66 -12.92 8.56 -12.90
N ASP A 67 -11.93 8.70 -12.03
CA ASP A 67 -10.69 9.39 -12.40
C ASP A 67 -10.13 8.73 -13.67
N PRO A 68 -9.63 9.53 -14.63
CA PRO A 68 -8.99 8.97 -15.81
C PRO A 68 -7.85 8.05 -15.36
N PRO A 69 -7.63 6.93 -16.07
CA PRO A 69 -6.60 5.97 -15.68
C PRO A 69 -5.24 6.66 -15.58
N PRO A 70 -4.38 6.24 -14.63
CA PRO A 70 -3.08 6.86 -14.44
C PRO A 70 -2.29 6.82 -15.73
N ARG A 71 -1.68 7.95 -16.09
CA ARG A 71 -0.83 8.01 -17.28
C ARG A 71 0.35 7.04 -17.14
N PRO A 72 0.77 6.41 -18.26
CA PRO A 72 1.98 5.58 -18.29
C PRO A 72 3.18 6.35 -17.74
N PHE A 73 4.08 5.64 -17.06
CA PHE A 73 5.25 6.20 -16.40
C PHE A 73 6.42 5.21 -16.45
N GLY A 74 7.64 5.75 -16.50
CA GLY A 74 8.90 5.00 -16.48
C GLY A 74 9.63 5.07 -17.81
N ALA A 75 10.90 5.47 -17.78
CA ALA A 75 11.79 5.40 -18.93
C ALA A 75 12.00 3.93 -19.36
N ASP A 76 12.13 3.69 -20.66
CA ASP A 76 12.60 2.40 -21.17
C ASP A 76 14.11 2.32 -21.00
N CYS A 77 14.58 1.34 -20.25
CA CYS A 77 15.98 1.20 -19.85
C CYS A 77 16.54 -0.16 -20.27
N ARG A 78 17.75 -0.12 -20.83
CA ARG A 78 18.55 -1.31 -21.13
C ARG A 78 19.87 -1.28 -20.39
N LEU A 79 20.27 -2.43 -19.85
CA LEU A 79 21.55 -2.63 -19.17
C LEU A 79 22.44 -3.56 -19.99
N THR A 80 23.73 -3.23 -20.05
CA THR A 80 24.79 -4.07 -20.57
C THR A 80 25.83 -4.25 -19.47
N THR A 81 26.31 -5.48 -19.27
CA THR A 81 27.34 -5.80 -18.29
C THR A 81 28.53 -6.43 -18.99
N GLU A 82 29.72 -5.91 -18.74
CA GLU A 82 30.98 -6.42 -19.27
C GLU A 82 31.98 -6.57 -18.12
N GLY A 83 32.22 -7.81 -17.70
CA GLY A 83 33.09 -8.13 -16.57
C GLY A 83 32.66 -7.45 -15.26
N SER A 84 33.43 -6.44 -14.85
CA SER A 84 33.18 -5.64 -13.65
C SER A 84 32.35 -4.38 -13.89
N GLU A 85 32.03 -4.05 -15.14
CA GLU A 85 31.44 -2.77 -15.54
C GLU A 85 30.01 -2.95 -16.02
N VAL A 86 29.17 -1.95 -15.75
CA VAL A 86 27.78 -1.88 -16.19
C VAL A 86 27.51 -0.52 -16.80
N VAL A 87 26.91 -0.54 -17.98
CA VAL A 87 26.37 0.64 -18.65
C VAL A 87 24.87 0.46 -18.82
N GLY A 88 24.10 1.48 -18.45
CA GLY A 88 22.67 1.56 -18.64
C GLY A 88 22.32 2.73 -19.56
N TYR A 89 21.45 2.48 -20.52
CA TYR A 89 20.86 3.52 -21.37
C TYR A 89 19.36 3.57 -21.13
N CYS A 90 18.85 4.74 -20.76
CA CYS A 90 17.44 4.97 -20.51
C CYS A 90 16.91 6.05 -21.45
N HIS A 91 15.76 5.81 -22.07
CA HIS A 91 15.03 6.77 -22.89
C HIS A 91 13.61 6.96 -22.32
N ASN A 92 13.19 8.21 -22.11
CA ASN A 92 11.86 8.51 -21.61
C ASN A 92 10.92 8.92 -22.76
N PRO A 93 9.95 8.07 -23.16
CA PRO A 93 8.98 8.41 -24.20
C PRO A 93 7.79 9.23 -23.69
N TYR A 94 7.72 9.51 -22.38
CA TYR A 94 6.57 10.11 -21.71
C TYR A 94 6.76 11.60 -21.42
N PRO A 95 5.64 12.37 -21.25
CA PRO A 95 5.70 13.81 -21.04
C PRO A 95 6.11 14.21 -19.60
N GLU A 96 6.03 13.30 -18.64
CA GLU A 96 6.57 13.51 -17.29
C GLU A 96 8.03 13.04 -17.19
N PRO A 97 8.87 13.74 -16.41
CA PRO A 97 10.21 13.25 -16.13
C PRO A 97 10.16 11.95 -15.31
N ASP A 98 11.20 11.16 -15.44
CA ASP A 98 11.45 9.99 -14.61
C ASP A 98 12.84 10.09 -13.99
N ARG A 99 12.94 9.81 -12.69
CA ARG A 99 14.20 9.79 -11.97
C ARG A 99 14.70 8.36 -11.82
N VAL A 100 15.68 8.00 -12.64
CA VAL A 100 16.27 6.66 -12.69
C VAL A 100 17.52 6.54 -11.82
N ARG A 101 17.74 5.36 -11.25
CA ARG A 101 18.98 5.04 -10.51
C ARG A 101 19.49 3.65 -10.86
N LEU A 102 20.78 3.55 -11.19
CA LEU A 102 21.47 2.27 -11.37
C LEU A 102 21.88 1.70 -10.01
N HIS A 103 21.56 0.43 -9.79
CA HIS A 103 21.93 -0.34 -8.63
C HIS A 103 22.77 -1.55 -9.05
N LEU A 104 23.82 -1.83 -8.29
CA LEU A 104 24.73 -2.93 -8.53
C LEU A 104 24.87 -3.78 -7.27
N ARG A 105 24.66 -5.08 -7.44
CA ARG A 105 25.05 -6.09 -6.48
C ARG A 105 26.34 -6.74 -6.90
N CYS A 106 27.36 -6.68 -6.06
CA CYS A 106 28.67 -7.24 -6.40
C CYS A 106 28.75 -8.73 -6.06
N GLY A 107 29.48 -9.49 -6.88
CA GLY A 107 29.48 -10.96 -6.83
C GLY A 107 30.35 -11.56 -5.72
N ALA A 108 31.39 -10.85 -5.30
CA ALA A 108 32.30 -11.30 -4.24
C ALA A 108 31.76 -10.91 -2.85
N TRP A 109 31.98 -11.76 -1.84
CA TRP A 109 31.46 -11.51 -0.48
C TRP A 109 32.04 -10.26 0.19
N TRP A 110 33.20 -9.79 -0.26
CA TRP A 110 33.82 -8.53 0.17
C TRP A 110 33.45 -7.34 -0.73
N GLY A 111 32.79 -7.59 -1.86
CA GLY A 111 32.32 -6.53 -2.74
C GLY A 111 31.06 -5.93 -2.15
N LEU A 112 31.11 -4.65 -1.80
CA LEU A 112 29.94 -3.91 -1.35
C LEU A 112 29.04 -3.61 -2.54
N ASP A 113 27.74 -3.73 -2.33
CA ASP A 113 26.73 -3.28 -3.28
C ASP A 113 26.83 -1.76 -3.44
N THR A 114 26.65 -1.27 -4.66
CA THR A 114 26.83 0.14 -4.98
C THR A 114 25.62 0.69 -5.70
N ASP A 115 25.20 1.87 -5.27
CA ASP A 115 24.12 2.63 -5.88
C ASP A 115 24.69 3.88 -6.54
N GLY A 116 24.37 4.07 -7.81
CA GLY A 116 24.71 5.29 -8.52
C GLY A 116 23.86 6.48 -8.05
N PRO A 117 24.23 7.70 -8.46
CA PRO A 117 23.36 8.85 -8.27
C PRO A 117 22.05 8.66 -9.06
N ALA A 118 20.95 9.14 -8.48
CA ALA A 118 19.72 9.28 -9.23
C ALA A 118 19.89 10.34 -10.34
N ARG A 119 19.40 10.06 -11.54
CA ARG A 119 19.44 10.96 -12.71
C ARG A 119 18.03 11.17 -13.24
N GLU A 120 17.73 12.40 -13.62
CA GLU A 120 16.46 12.73 -14.27
C GLU A 120 16.54 12.46 -15.77
N VAL A 121 15.51 11.82 -16.31
CA VAL A 121 15.28 11.61 -17.74
C VAL A 121 14.05 12.43 -18.12
N GLY A 122 14.29 13.62 -18.66
CA GLY A 122 13.20 14.49 -19.12
C GLY A 122 12.43 13.94 -20.32
N PRO A 123 11.36 14.63 -20.76
CA PRO A 123 10.50 14.17 -21.85
C PRO A 123 11.24 14.03 -23.18
N ALA A 124 11.10 12.87 -23.83
CA ALA A 124 11.80 12.52 -25.06
C ALA A 124 13.33 12.68 -24.97
N ARG A 125 13.89 12.50 -23.77
CA ARG A 125 15.35 12.55 -23.51
C ARG A 125 15.89 11.17 -23.22
N SER A 126 17.20 11.06 -23.30
CA SER A 126 17.93 9.89 -22.87
C SER A 126 19.04 10.25 -21.90
N VAL A 127 19.41 9.30 -21.05
CA VAL A 127 20.58 9.39 -20.17
C VAL A 127 21.38 8.10 -20.22
N GLU A 128 22.67 8.23 -19.93
CA GLU A 128 23.56 7.12 -19.67
C GLU A 128 23.85 7.03 -18.16
N LEU A 129 23.82 5.81 -17.64
CA LEU A 129 24.18 5.46 -16.28
C LEU A 129 25.38 4.52 -16.34
N THR A 130 26.37 4.74 -15.49
CA THR A 130 27.53 3.87 -15.41
C THR A 130 27.80 3.47 -13.96
N GLY A 131 28.34 2.27 -13.79
CA GLY A 131 28.77 1.77 -12.50
C GLY A 131 29.70 0.59 -12.67
N ARG A 132 30.44 0.26 -11.62
CA ARG A 132 31.35 -0.88 -11.62
C ARG A 132 31.48 -1.50 -10.24
N CYS A 133 31.68 -2.81 -10.23
CA CYS A 133 32.14 -3.54 -9.06
C CYS A 133 33.67 -3.60 -9.04
N TRP A 134 34.25 -3.95 -7.90
CA TRP A 134 35.69 -4.21 -7.83
C TRP A 134 36.09 -5.40 -8.72
N GLN A 135 35.35 -6.51 -8.65
CA GLN A 135 35.70 -7.75 -9.34
C GLN A 135 34.65 -8.19 -10.35
N THR A 136 33.52 -8.73 -9.90
CA THR A 136 32.45 -9.23 -10.78
C THR A 136 31.12 -8.64 -10.36
N VAL A 137 30.27 -8.38 -11.35
CA VAL A 137 28.88 -7.97 -11.13
C VAL A 137 28.05 -9.23 -10.88
N GLY A 138 27.33 -9.26 -9.75
CA GLY A 138 26.38 -10.34 -9.45
C GLY A 138 25.01 -10.07 -10.09
N SER A 139 24.50 -8.85 -9.94
CA SER A 139 23.30 -8.38 -10.64
C SER A 139 23.28 -6.86 -10.77
N ALA A 140 22.58 -6.35 -11.78
CA ALA A 140 22.36 -4.93 -11.98
C ALA A 140 20.88 -4.67 -12.27
N TRP A 141 20.33 -3.57 -11.75
CA TRP A 141 18.95 -3.16 -12.01
C TRP A 141 18.81 -1.65 -11.95
N ILE A 142 17.73 -1.13 -12.54
CA ILE A 142 17.38 0.29 -12.50
C ILE A 142 16.08 0.45 -11.72
N SER A 143 16.05 1.42 -10.81
CA SER A 143 14.81 1.89 -10.18
C SER A 143 14.33 3.18 -10.82
N HIS A 144 13.02 3.42 -10.73
CA HIS A 144 12.31 4.55 -11.30
C HIS A 144 11.59 5.32 -10.19
N ALA A 145 11.45 6.63 -10.33
CA ALA A 145 10.74 7.49 -9.39
C ALA A 145 10.14 8.70 -10.12
N ARG A 146 8.89 9.04 -9.78
CA ARG A 146 8.22 10.24 -10.28
C ARG A 146 8.86 11.52 -9.71
#